data_AF-A0A0Q5IHV8-F1
#
_entry.id   AF-A0A0Q5IHV8-F1
#
_cell.length_a   1.000
_cell.length_b   1.000
_cell.length_c   1.000
_cell.angle_alpha   90.00
_cell.angle_beta   90.00
_cell.angle_gamma   90.00
#
_symmetry.space_group_name_H-M   'P 1'
#
loop_
_entity.id
_entity.type
_entity.pdbx_description
1 polymer ?
#
loop_
_entity_poly.entity_id
_entity_poly.type
_entity_poly.pdbx_seq_one_letter_code
_entity_poly.pdbx_strand_id
1 'polypeptide(L)'
;MAKYLLIVDFQSGPDESPMSEWTDDEVAAHLNYYGRLNAELIANGELVGGEVLTGPDLAKVVRSDGVTPVITDGPFQEFKEWVAGYQIVDVESEERALEIAGLVSAVPGRGGVPTQQPIQVRRIMDDGPSGVEEMNAYLETASNPR
;
A
#
# COMPACT_ATOMS: atom_id res chain seq x y z
N MET A 1 -19.24 8.32 -1.48
CA MET A 1 -18.21 7.27 -1.37
C MET A 1 -16.98 7.91 -0.77
N ALA A 2 -16.15 7.13 -0.09
CA ALA A 2 -14.93 7.59 0.54
C ALA A 2 -13.75 6.81 -0.04
N LYS A 3 -12.65 7.53 -0.29
CA LYS A 3 -11.44 6.95 -0.85
C LYS A 3 -10.55 6.41 0.27
N TYR A 4 -9.99 5.23 0.06
CA TYR A 4 -9.02 4.61 0.95
C TYR A 4 -7.79 4.18 0.15
N LEU A 5 -6.62 4.42 0.74
CA LEU A 5 -5.34 3.92 0.26
C LEU A 5 -5.05 2.59 0.96
N LEU A 6 -4.85 1.54 0.16
CA LEU A 6 -4.38 0.24 0.60
C LEU A 6 -2.88 0.14 0.25
N ILE A 7 -2.02 0.05 1.25
CA ILE A 7 -0.57 0.06 1.07
C ILE A 7 -0.04 -1.34 1.30
N VAL A 8 0.76 -1.80 0.34
CA VAL A 8 1.54 -3.02 0.39
C VAL A 8 2.99 -2.61 0.60
N ASP A 9 3.64 -3.05 1.68
CA ASP A 9 5.06 -2.83 1.93
C ASP A 9 5.87 -4.13 1.80
N PHE A 10 7.18 -4.08 2.08
CA PHE A 10 8.06 -5.25 2.03
C PHE A 10 8.00 -6.12 3.30
N GLN A 11 7.04 -5.91 4.20
CA GLN A 11 6.83 -6.83 5.32
C GLN A 11 6.25 -8.15 4.80
N SER A 12 6.89 -9.25 5.18
CA SER A 12 6.37 -10.59 4.92
C SER A 12 5.28 -10.93 5.93
N GLY A 13 4.37 -11.83 5.54
CA GLY A 13 3.54 -12.55 6.50
C GLY A 13 4.33 -13.68 7.19
N PRO A 14 3.66 -14.74 7.68
CA PRO A 14 4.31 -15.83 8.40
C PRO A 14 5.35 -16.63 7.59
N ASP A 15 5.22 -16.68 6.26
CA ASP A 15 6.27 -17.21 5.38
C ASP A 15 7.16 -16.05 4.89
N GLU A 16 8.39 -15.99 5.41
CA GLU A 16 9.38 -14.98 5.06
C GLU A 16 10.20 -15.32 3.80
N SER A 17 9.92 -16.46 3.14
CA SER A 17 10.69 -16.90 1.97
C SER A 17 10.48 -15.92 0.80
N PRO A 18 11.56 -15.39 0.19
CA PRO A 18 11.43 -14.41 -0.88
C PRO A 18 10.76 -15.04 -2.12
N MET A 19 10.05 -14.22 -2.89
CA MET A 19 9.36 -14.68 -4.10
C MET A 19 10.31 -15.30 -5.14
N SER A 20 11.61 -14.99 -5.10
CA SER A 20 12.64 -15.64 -5.93
C SER A 20 12.84 -17.13 -5.66
N GLU A 21 12.35 -17.64 -4.52
CA GLU A 21 12.37 -19.07 -4.17
C GLU A 21 11.06 -19.79 -4.52
N TRP A 22 10.09 -19.07 -5.07
CA TRP A 22 8.80 -19.64 -5.46
C TRP A 22 8.92 -20.34 -6.82
N THR A 23 8.09 -21.34 -7.03
CA THR A 23 7.93 -21.98 -8.35
C THR A 23 7.15 -21.07 -9.30
N ASP A 24 7.33 -21.28 -10.60
CA ASP A 24 6.59 -20.54 -11.64
C ASP A 24 5.07 -20.64 -11.45
N ASP A 25 4.56 -21.82 -11.05
CA ASP A 25 3.13 -22.04 -10.81
C ASP A 25 2.62 -21.25 -9.59
N GLU A 26 3.41 -21.13 -8.53
CA GLU A 26 3.07 -20.31 -7.35
C GLU A 26 3.04 -18.82 -7.70
N VAL A 27 4.03 -18.34 -8.44
CA VAL A 27 4.08 -16.96 -8.93
C VAL A 27 2.87 -16.69 -9.85
N ALA A 28 2.57 -17.61 -10.77
CA ALA A 28 1.42 -17.49 -11.66
C ALA A 28 0.10 -17.46 -10.87
N ALA A 29 -0.07 -18.33 -9.87
CA ALA A 29 -1.26 -18.34 -9.02
C ALA A 29 -1.47 -17.01 -8.28
N HIS A 30 -0.38 -16.46 -7.72
CA HIS A 30 -0.36 -15.16 -7.05
C HIS A 30 -0.79 -14.03 -7.99
N LEU A 31 -0.15 -13.91 -9.16
CA LEU A 31 -0.45 -12.87 -10.15
C LEU A 31 -1.87 -13.01 -10.72
N ASN A 32 -2.31 -14.22 -11.00
CA ASN A 32 -3.67 -14.48 -11.51
C ASN A 32 -4.74 -14.13 -10.48
N TYR A 33 -4.48 -14.35 -9.18
CA TYR A 33 -5.39 -13.92 -8.12
C TYR A 33 -5.53 -12.40 -8.10
N TYR A 34 -4.40 -11.67 -8.07
CA TYR A 34 -4.40 -10.21 -8.13
C TYR A 34 -5.13 -9.68 -9.37
N GLY A 35 -4.84 -10.25 -10.54
CA GLY A 35 -5.47 -9.84 -11.80
C GLY A 35 -6.99 -9.99 -11.78
N ARG A 36 -7.51 -11.11 -11.24
CA ARG A 36 -8.95 -11.33 -11.10
C ARG A 36 -9.59 -10.37 -10.08
N LEU A 37 -8.98 -10.22 -8.90
CA LEU A 37 -9.48 -9.31 -7.87
C LEU A 37 -9.54 -7.88 -8.41
N ASN A 38 -8.47 -7.39 -9.04
CA ASN A 38 -8.44 -6.04 -9.59
C ASN A 38 -9.48 -5.85 -10.70
N ALA A 39 -9.67 -6.84 -11.58
CA ALA A 39 -10.68 -6.78 -12.63
C ALA A 39 -12.11 -6.70 -12.05
N GLU A 40 -12.40 -7.45 -10.99
CA GLU A 40 -13.68 -7.40 -10.28
C GLU A 40 -13.92 -6.02 -9.64
N LEU A 41 -12.94 -5.51 -8.90
CA LEU A 41 -13.05 -4.20 -8.23
C LEU A 41 -13.19 -3.05 -9.25
N ILE A 42 -12.49 -3.13 -10.40
CA ILE A 42 -12.64 -2.16 -11.49
C ILE A 42 -14.06 -2.25 -12.07
N ALA A 43 -14.57 -3.46 -12.32
CA ALA A 43 -15.92 -3.64 -12.85
C ALA A 43 -17.01 -3.09 -11.92
N ASN A 44 -16.76 -3.14 -10.60
CA ASN A 44 -17.64 -2.56 -9.59
C ASN A 44 -17.46 -1.04 -9.41
N GLY A 45 -16.45 -0.44 -10.06
CA GLY A 45 -16.07 0.97 -9.85
C GLY A 45 -15.37 1.23 -8.51
N GLU A 46 -14.96 0.19 -7.80
CA GLU A 46 -14.35 0.27 -6.47
C GLU A 46 -12.84 0.55 -6.56
N LEU A 47 -12.12 0.00 -7.53
CA LEU A 47 -10.68 0.27 -7.71
C LEU A 47 -10.47 1.45 -8.68
N VAL A 48 -10.00 2.58 -8.16
CA VAL A 48 -9.90 3.85 -8.90
C VAL A 48 -8.45 4.29 -9.17
N GLY A 49 -7.47 3.56 -8.68
CA GLY A 49 -6.06 3.77 -8.98
C GLY A 49 -5.14 2.80 -8.25
N GLY A 50 -3.87 2.76 -8.62
CA GLY A 50 -2.86 1.93 -7.96
C GLY A 50 -1.64 1.70 -8.85
N GLU A 51 -0.48 1.48 -8.23
CA GLU A 51 0.79 1.27 -8.92
C GLU A 51 1.69 0.30 -8.14
N VAL A 52 2.53 -0.43 -8.88
CA VAL A 52 3.65 -1.21 -8.31
C VAL A 52 4.90 -0.34 -8.38
N LEU A 53 5.64 -0.28 -7.27
CA LEU A 53 6.83 0.58 -7.15
C LEU A 53 8.13 -0.22 -7.38
N THR A 54 9.19 0.50 -7.74
CA THR A 54 10.54 -0.08 -7.79
C THR A 54 11.03 -0.45 -6.40
N GLY A 55 11.97 -1.41 -6.32
CA GLY A 55 12.56 -1.82 -5.04
C GLY A 55 13.28 -0.68 -4.29
N PRO A 56 13.46 -0.78 -2.95
CA PRO A 56 13.96 0.30 -2.10
C PRO A 56 15.36 0.81 -2.48
N ASP A 57 16.20 -0.04 -3.08
CA ASP A 57 17.56 0.32 -3.52
C ASP A 57 17.59 1.38 -4.64
N LEU A 58 16.48 1.51 -5.38
CA LEU A 58 16.34 2.53 -6.43
C LEU A 58 15.72 3.84 -5.91
N ALA A 59 15.24 3.86 -4.66
CA ALA A 59 14.62 5.04 -4.08
C ALA A 59 15.64 6.14 -3.79
N LYS A 60 15.17 7.39 -3.89
CA LYS A 60 15.92 8.60 -3.53
C LYS A 60 15.13 9.35 -2.46
N VAL A 61 15.83 9.81 -1.42
CA VAL A 61 15.25 10.74 -0.44
C VAL A 61 15.80 12.13 -0.70
N VAL A 62 14.89 13.09 -0.87
CA VAL A 62 15.22 14.49 -1.14
C VAL A 62 14.80 15.35 0.05
N ARG A 63 15.74 16.13 0.60
CA ARG A 63 15.46 17.14 1.64
C ARG A 63 15.92 18.49 1.14
N SER A 64 15.15 19.55 1.37
CA SER A 64 15.50 20.91 0.91
C SER A 64 15.07 21.96 1.92
N ASP A 65 15.90 22.99 2.07
CA ASP A 65 15.61 24.24 2.78
C ASP A 65 15.09 25.34 1.85
N GLY A 66 14.79 25.00 0.59
CA GLY A 66 14.36 25.94 -0.45
C GLY A 66 15.50 26.55 -1.27
N VAL A 67 16.77 26.28 -0.95
CA VAL A 67 17.93 26.78 -1.71
C VAL A 67 18.59 25.67 -2.51
N THR A 68 18.99 24.58 -1.86
CA THR A 68 19.64 23.45 -2.56
C THR A 68 19.18 22.13 -1.95
N PRO A 69 18.63 21.20 -2.75
CA PRO A 69 18.22 19.90 -2.24
C PRO A 69 19.43 19.02 -1.93
N VAL A 70 19.41 18.37 -0.78
CA VAL A 70 20.27 17.24 -0.44
C VAL A 70 19.54 15.96 -0.86
N ILE A 71 20.17 15.17 -1.73
CA ILE A 71 19.64 13.91 -2.27
C ILE A 71 20.49 12.77 -1.72
N THR A 72 19.85 11.77 -1.13
CA THR A 72 20.51 10.56 -0.63
C THR A 72 19.90 9.31 -1.25
N ASP A 73 20.79 8.40 -1.65
CA ASP A 73 20.43 7.05 -2.12
C ASP A 73 20.11 6.13 -0.94
N GLY A 74 19.33 5.06 -1.16
CA GLY A 74 19.33 3.90 -0.24
C GLY A 74 20.74 3.29 -0.13
N PRO A 75 21.13 2.73 1.03
CA PRO A 75 20.37 1.70 1.71
C PRO A 75 19.82 2.14 3.06
N PHE A 76 18.52 1.92 3.25
CA PHE A 76 17.87 2.08 4.55
C PHE A 76 18.04 0.76 5.32
N GLN A 77 18.61 0.86 6.52
CA GLN A 77 18.86 -0.30 7.39
C GLN A 77 17.55 -1.01 7.79
N GLU A 78 16.43 -0.29 7.71
CA GLU A 78 15.05 -0.75 7.92
C GLU A 78 14.24 -0.49 6.63
N PHE A 79 14.18 -1.45 5.71
CA PHE A 79 13.44 -1.31 4.45
C PHE A 79 12.10 -2.04 4.43
N LYS A 80 11.80 -2.87 5.44
CA LYS A 80 10.58 -3.69 5.46
C LYS A 80 9.31 -2.83 5.41
N GLU A 81 9.34 -1.62 5.97
CA GLU A 81 8.20 -0.67 5.97
C GLU A 81 8.14 0.21 4.70
N TRP A 82 8.98 -0.04 3.70
CA TRP A 82 8.92 0.69 2.43
C TRP A 82 7.78 0.17 1.57
N VAL A 83 7.04 1.10 0.98
CA VAL A 83 5.92 0.78 0.09
C VAL A 83 6.43 0.05 -1.15
N ALA A 84 5.94 -1.17 -1.36
CA ALA A 84 6.15 -1.97 -2.56
C ALA A 84 5.10 -1.66 -3.65
N GLY A 85 3.91 -1.23 -3.23
CA GLY A 85 2.83 -0.84 -4.12
C GLY A 85 1.63 -0.32 -3.34
N TYR A 86 0.66 0.24 -4.06
CA TYR A 86 -0.58 0.71 -3.43
C TYR A 86 -1.77 0.57 -4.37
N GLN A 87 -2.96 0.56 -3.77
CA GLN A 87 -4.25 0.65 -4.44
C GLN A 87 -5.08 1.76 -3.81
N ILE A 88 -5.88 2.45 -4.61
CA ILE A 88 -6.87 3.42 -4.15
C ILE A 88 -8.24 2.85 -4.46
N VAL A 89 -9.04 2.65 -3.42
CA VAL A 89 -10.42 2.19 -3.53
C VAL A 89 -11.38 3.32 -3.19
N ASP A 90 -12.45 3.49 -3.96
CA ASP A 90 -13.56 4.41 -3.67
C ASP A 90 -14.82 3.60 -3.34
N VAL A 91 -15.19 3.57 -2.06
CA VAL A 91 -16.19 2.64 -1.53
C VAL A 91 -17.20 3.35 -0.65
N GLU A 92 -18.34 2.72 -0.42
CA GLU A 92 -19.42 3.32 0.37
C GLU A 92 -19.12 3.38 1.87
N SER A 93 -18.25 2.50 2.39
CA SER A 93 -17.94 2.40 3.81
C SER A 93 -16.52 1.93 4.11
N GLU A 94 -16.04 2.17 5.33
CA GLU A 94 -14.72 1.71 5.79
C GLU A 94 -14.65 0.19 5.86
N GLU A 95 -15.74 -0.46 6.28
CA GLU A 95 -15.84 -1.91 6.35
C GLU A 95 -15.56 -2.54 4.99
N ARG A 96 -16.08 -1.96 3.91
CA ARG A 96 -15.78 -2.44 2.56
C ARG A 96 -14.31 -2.27 2.18
N ALA A 97 -13.67 -1.17 2.56
CA ALA A 97 -12.23 -1.00 2.34
C ALA A 97 -11.41 -2.06 3.10
N LEU A 98 -11.81 -2.37 4.34
CA LEU A 98 -11.17 -3.40 5.16
C LEU A 98 -11.39 -4.81 4.60
N GLU A 99 -12.56 -5.11 4.05
CA GLU A 99 -12.82 -6.38 3.34
C GLU A 99 -11.88 -6.55 2.15
N ILE A 100 -11.76 -5.51 1.30
CA ILE A 100 -10.86 -5.53 0.15
C ILE A 100 -9.41 -5.71 0.61
N ALA A 101 -8.99 -4.98 1.65
CA ALA A 101 -7.66 -5.16 2.23
C ALA A 101 -7.42 -6.59 2.73
N GLY A 102 -8.44 -7.24 3.31
CA GLY A 102 -8.37 -8.65 3.69
C GLY A 102 -8.17 -9.59 2.49
N LEU A 103 -8.82 -9.34 1.35
CA LEU A 103 -8.61 -10.10 0.13
C LEU A 103 -7.19 -9.93 -0.43
N VAL A 104 -6.67 -8.70 -0.41
CA VAL A 104 -5.28 -8.40 -0.82
C VAL A 104 -4.27 -9.06 0.14
N SER A 105 -4.53 -9.02 1.45
CA SER A 105 -3.69 -9.67 2.47
C SER A 105 -3.61 -11.19 2.26
N ALA A 106 -4.69 -11.78 1.77
CA ALA A 106 -4.87 -13.21 1.60
C ALA A 106 -4.48 -13.76 0.21
N VAL A 107 -3.78 -12.98 -0.62
CA VAL A 107 -3.31 -13.46 -1.94
C VAL A 107 -2.53 -14.78 -1.76
N PRO A 108 -2.67 -15.76 -2.67
CA PRO A 108 -1.97 -17.03 -2.54
C PRO A 108 -0.44 -16.85 -2.59
N GLY A 109 0.25 -17.42 -1.60
CA GLY A 109 1.69 -17.60 -1.58
C GLY A 109 2.10 -19.04 -1.89
N ARG A 110 3.24 -19.47 -1.36
CA ARG A 110 3.78 -20.82 -1.55
C ARG A 110 2.80 -21.91 -1.12
N GLY A 111 2.73 -22.98 -1.90
CA GLY A 111 1.77 -24.06 -1.71
C GLY A 111 0.30 -23.63 -1.79
N GLY A 112 0.00 -22.44 -2.31
CA GLY A 112 -1.35 -21.87 -2.34
C GLY A 112 -1.85 -21.36 -0.98
N VAL A 113 -0.99 -21.26 0.02
CA VAL A 113 -1.34 -20.75 1.36
C VAL A 113 -1.43 -19.22 1.31
N PRO A 114 -2.47 -18.57 1.89
CA PRO A 114 -2.56 -17.11 1.94
C PRO A 114 -1.30 -16.47 2.53
N THR A 115 -0.78 -15.43 1.87
CA THR A 115 0.44 -14.73 2.29
C THR A 115 0.29 -14.09 3.68
N GLN A 116 -0.94 -13.71 4.07
CA GLN A 116 -1.21 -12.94 5.29
C GLN A 116 -0.32 -11.69 5.36
N GLN A 117 -0.13 -11.05 4.19
CA GLN A 117 0.71 -9.87 4.09
C GLN A 117 0.01 -8.71 4.82
N PRO A 118 0.72 -7.94 5.66
CA PRO A 118 0.16 -6.74 6.26
C PRO A 118 -0.28 -5.75 5.16
N ILE A 119 -1.52 -5.27 5.25
CA ILE A 119 -2.05 -4.22 4.37
C ILE A 119 -2.40 -3.02 5.23
N GLN A 120 -1.74 -1.89 5.01
CA GLN A 120 -2.11 -0.66 5.72
C GLN A 120 -3.31 -0.03 5.01
N VAL A 121 -4.38 0.24 5.76
CA VAL A 121 -5.61 0.86 5.23
C VAL A 121 -5.70 2.27 5.79
N ARG A 122 -5.72 3.27 4.91
CA ARG A 122 -5.77 4.68 5.32
C ARG A 122 -6.79 5.46 4.51
N ARG A 123 -7.70 6.16 5.19
CA ARG A 123 -8.63 7.08 4.53
C ARG A 123 -7.86 8.19 3.81
N ILE A 124 -8.22 8.45 2.56
CA ILE A 124 -7.80 9.62 1.80
C ILE A 124 -8.79 10.75 2.08
N MET A 125 -8.28 11.93 2.43
CA MET A 125 -9.13 13.11 2.64
C MET A 125 -9.70 13.58 1.29
N ASP A 126 -10.94 14.05 1.29
CA ASP A 126 -11.57 14.59 0.08
C ASP A 126 -10.89 15.89 -0.36
N ASP A 127 -10.59 16.76 0.61
CA ASP A 127 -9.83 17.99 0.44
C ASP A 127 -8.68 18.04 1.46
N GLY A 128 -7.52 18.53 1.02
CA GLY A 128 -6.39 18.80 1.92
C GLY A 128 -6.56 20.11 2.69
N PRO A 129 -5.89 20.28 3.84
CA PRO A 129 -5.96 21.51 4.61
C PRO A 129 -5.42 22.70 3.78
N SER A 130 -6.24 23.72 3.62
CA SER A 130 -5.98 24.91 2.80
C SER A 130 -5.74 26.18 3.62
N GLY A 131 -6.01 26.14 4.93
CA GLY A 131 -5.83 27.25 5.86
C GLY A 131 -5.27 26.81 7.22
N VAL A 132 -4.95 27.80 8.07
CA VAL A 132 -4.31 27.56 9.39
C VAL A 132 -5.20 26.72 10.31
N GLU A 133 -6.50 26.97 10.34
CA GLU A 133 -7.45 26.22 11.18
C GLU A 133 -7.53 24.76 10.74
N GLU A 134 -7.72 24.51 9.45
CA GLU A 134 -7.76 23.16 8.87
C GLU A 134 -6.42 22.42 9.06
N MET A 135 -5.29 23.12 8.95
CA MET A 135 -3.97 22.56 9.22
C MET A 135 -3.83 22.16 10.69
N ASN A 136 -4.28 22.99 11.63
CA ASN A 136 -4.25 22.65 13.06
C ASN A 136 -5.12 21.43 13.36
N ALA A 137 -6.33 21.36 12.80
CA ALA A 137 -7.20 20.20 12.94
C ALA A 137 -6.54 18.92 12.39
N TYR A 138 -5.87 19.00 11.23
CA TYR A 138 -5.09 17.88 10.70
C TYR A 138 -3.96 17.46 11.65
N LEU A 139 -3.19 18.42 12.19
CA LEU A 139 -2.06 18.13 13.09
C LEU A 139 -2.49 17.48 14.41
N GLU A 140 -3.68 17.80 14.91
CA GLU A 140 -4.26 17.12 16.08
C GLU A 140 -4.50 15.63 15.80
N THR A 141 -4.96 15.27 14.59
CA THR A 141 -5.12 13.85 14.20
C THR A 141 -3.77 13.11 14.11
N ALA A 142 -2.70 13.81 13.71
CA ALA A 142 -1.38 13.22 13.56
C ALA A 142 -0.63 13.07 14.90
N SER A 143 -0.89 13.97 15.85
CA SER A 143 -0.17 14.04 17.13
C SER A 143 -0.81 13.19 18.23
N ASN A 144 -2.04 12.71 18.03
CA ASN A 144 -2.77 11.91 19.00
C ASN A 144 -3.39 10.67 18.31
N PRO A 145 -2.55 9.69 17.89
CA PRO A 145 -3.06 8.45 17.31
C PRO A 145 -3.91 7.73 18.36
N ARG A 146 -5.18 7.44 18.02
CA ARG A 146 -6.09 6.68 18.88
C ARG A 146 -5.65 5.24 19.04
#